data_AF-A0A1B8DAX9-F1
#
_entry.id   AF-A0A1B8DAX9-F1
#
_cell.length_a   1.000
_cell.length_b   1.000
_cell.length_c   1.000
_cell.angle_alpha   90.00
_cell.angle_beta   90.00
_cell.angle_gamma   90.00
#
_symmetry.space_group_name_H-M   'P 1'
#
loop_
_entity.id
_entity.type
_entity.pdbx_description
1 polymer ?
#
loop_
_entity_poly.entity_id
_entity_poly.type
_entity_poly.pdbx_seq_one_letter_code
_entity_poly.pdbx_strand_id
1 'polypeptide(L)'
;MASADKLIADLQEISGSSFANDAQPVRARDALFEALRKVQSPWDIVWDHNWVNGATNASVKTLIDAGVFTKWAACGGSPKTCAELSELTGADELLIKRMMRQISGQHLVIETAEDTFVPSTWAAALAGESRIVCGIRGILRSA
;
A
#
# COMPACT_ATOMS: atom_id res chain seq x y z
N MET A 1 15.03 10.18 -27.61
CA MET A 1 14.79 9.47 -26.35
C MET A 1 13.70 10.21 -25.60
N ALA A 2 12.69 9.52 -25.08
CA ALA A 2 11.79 10.17 -24.12
C ALA A 2 12.63 10.59 -22.90
N SER A 3 12.53 11.85 -22.47
CA SER A 3 13.13 12.26 -21.19
C SER A 3 12.39 11.56 -20.06
N ALA A 4 13.11 11.14 -19.01
CA ALA A 4 12.50 10.57 -17.82
C ALA A 4 11.43 11.50 -17.23
N ASP A 5 11.65 12.81 -17.27
CA ASP A 5 10.72 13.82 -16.74
C ASP A 5 9.36 13.81 -17.47
N LYS A 6 9.39 13.65 -18.81
CA LYS A 6 8.17 13.58 -19.60
C LYS A 6 7.39 12.30 -19.28
N LEU A 7 8.08 11.16 -19.18
CA LEU A 7 7.46 9.90 -18.79
C LEU A 7 6.85 9.98 -17.39
N ILE A 8 7.55 10.58 -16.43
CA ILE A 8 7.06 10.77 -15.07
C ILE A 8 5.80 11.65 -15.06
N ALA A 9 5.81 12.76 -15.80
CA ALA A 9 4.63 13.63 -15.92
C ALA A 9 3.43 12.88 -16.51
N ASP A 10 3.63 12.16 -17.63
CA ASP A 10 2.57 11.38 -18.28
C ASP A 10 2.03 10.28 -17.32
N LEU A 11 2.88 9.66 -16.49
CA LEU A 11 2.46 8.67 -15.48
C LEU A 11 1.68 9.26 -14.31
N GLN A 12 2.03 10.48 -13.86
CA GLN A 12 1.36 11.16 -12.75
C GLN A 12 -0.07 11.59 -13.10
N GLU A 13 -0.39 11.76 -14.39
CA GLU A 13 -1.73 12.09 -14.87
C GLU A 13 -2.67 10.87 -14.93
N ILE A 14 -2.15 9.65 -14.78
CA ILE A 14 -2.95 8.43 -14.83
C ILE A 14 -3.74 8.26 -13.53
N SER A 15 -5.07 8.17 -13.64
CA SER A 15 -5.98 7.89 -12.53
C SER A 15 -7.02 6.84 -12.91
N GLY A 16 -7.64 6.19 -11.94
CA GLY A 16 -8.74 5.25 -12.21
C GLY A 16 -9.92 5.89 -12.95
N SER A 17 -10.14 7.20 -12.75
CA SER A 17 -11.13 8.01 -13.47
C SER A 17 -10.76 8.34 -14.92
N SER A 18 -9.53 8.09 -15.34
CA SER A 18 -9.06 8.40 -16.70
C SER A 18 -9.58 7.41 -17.76
N PHE A 19 -10.30 6.36 -17.35
CA PHE A 19 -10.74 5.27 -18.21
C PHE A 19 -12.26 5.24 -18.37
N ALA A 20 -12.72 4.94 -19.59
CA ALA A 20 -14.15 4.96 -19.93
C ALA A 20 -14.90 3.68 -19.56
N ASN A 21 -14.19 2.58 -19.27
CA ASN A 21 -14.77 1.30 -18.88
C ASN A 21 -13.77 0.44 -18.08
N ASP A 22 -14.27 -0.62 -17.44
CA ASP A 22 -13.50 -1.47 -16.53
C ASP A 22 -12.40 -2.31 -17.19
N ALA A 23 -12.46 -2.52 -18.52
CA ALA A 23 -11.44 -3.29 -19.24
C ALA A 23 -10.17 -2.47 -19.53
N GLN A 24 -10.29 -1.15 -19.66
CA GLN A 24 -9.16 -0.27 -19.96
C GLN A 24 -8.12 -0.18 -18.82
N PRO A 25 -8.49 -0.05 -17.53
CA PRO A 25 -7.54 -0.07 -16.42
C PRO A 25 -6.70 -1.34 -16.36
N VAL A 26 -7.29 -2.50 -16.65
CA VAL A 26 -6.57 -3.79 -16.64
C VAL A 26 -5.49 -3.79 -17.73
N ARG A 27 -5.83 -3.36 -18.94
CA ARG A 27 -4.87 -3.25 -20.05
C ARG A 27 -3.77 -2.24 -19.77
N ALA A 28 -4.12 -1.08 -19.17
CA ALA A 28 -3.14 -0.08 -18.77
C ALA A 28 -2.19 -0.62 -17.70
N ARG A 29 -2.71 -1.33 -16.69
CA ARG A 29 -1.90 -2.00 -15.66
C ARG A 29 -0.92 -3.00 -16.27
N ASP A 30 -1.39 -3.83 -17.21
CA ASP A 30 -0.54 -4.84 -17.86
C ASP A 30 0.58 -4.19 -18.67
N ALA A 31 0.28 -3.12 -19.42
CA ALA A 31 1.27 -2.36 -20.17
C ALA A 31 2.29 -1.65 -19.26
N LEU A 32 1.85 -1.07 -18.14
CA LEU A 32 2.72 -0.46 -17.14
C LEU A 32 3.63 -1.51 -16.49
N PHE A 33 3.09 -2.70 -16.19
CA PHE A 33 3.88 -3.79 -15.64
C PHE A 33 4.93 -4.30 -16.63
N GLU A 34 4.58 -4.46 -17.91
CA GLU A 34 5.54 -4.81 -18.96
C GLU A 34 6.64 -3.75 -19.10
N ALA A 35 6.27 -2.47 -19.08
CA ALA A 35 7.22 -1.35 -19.12
C ALA A 35 8.16 -1.36 -17.91
N LEU A 36 7.62 -1.60 -16.70
CA LEU A 36 8.40 -1.72 -15.47
C LEU A 36 9.47 -2.82 -15.60
N ARG A 37 9.10 -3.99 -16.14
CA ARG A 37 10.04 -5.11 -16.35
C ARG A 37 11.18 -4.77 -17.32
N LYS A 38 11.00 -3.80 -18.22
CA LYS A 38 12.06 -3.34 -19.15
C LYS A 38 13.05 -2.39 -18.49
N VAL A 39 12.65 -1.71 -17.41
CA VAL A 39 13.48 -0.72 -16.71
C VAL A 39 14.18 -1.33 -15.48
N GLN A 40 13.58 -2.34 -14.86
CA GLN A 40 14.15 -3.03 -13.71
C GLN A 40 15.38 -3.88 -14.07
N SER A 41 16.40 -3.84 -13.21
CA SER A 41 17.49 -4.80 -13.28
C SER A 41 17.03 -6.17 -12.76
N PRO A 42 17.73 -7.27 -13.12
CA PRO A 42 17.45 -8.58 -12.53
C PRO A 42 17.51 -8.57 -10.99
N TRP A 43 18.38 -7.74 -10.40
CA TRP A 43 18.48 -7.59 -8.95
C TRP A 43 17.23 -6.93 -8.34
N ASP A 44 16.68 -5.89 -8.97
CA ASP A 44 15.47 -5.22 -8.50
C ASP A 44 14.28 -6.20 -8.46
N ILE A 45 14.18 -7.08 -9.47
CA ILE A 45 13.14 -8.10 -9.55
C ILE A 45 13.27 -9.12 -8.41
N VAL A 46 14.48 -9.62 -8.16
CA VAL A 46 14.77 -10.58 -7.09
C VAL A 46 14.52 -9.95 -5.73
N TRP A 47 14.96 -8.71 -5.52
CA TRP A 47 14.74 -7.96 -4.29
C TRP A 47 13.25 -7.77 -3.99
N ASP A 48 12.47 -7.39 -5.01
CA ASP A 48 11.04 -7.22 -4.88
C ASP A 48 10.34 -8.54 -4.48
N HIS A 49 10.66 -9.62 -5.18
CA HIS A 49 10.05 -10.93 -4.93
C HIS A 49 10.37 -11.50 -3.54
N ASN A 50 11.64 -11.44 -3.13
CA ASN A 50 12.10 -12.13 -1.92
C ASN A 50 11.95 -11.28 -0.65
N TRP A 51 12.09 -9.96 -0.76
CA TRP A 51 12.13 -9.07 0.40
C TRP A 51 10.91 -8.17 0.48
N VAL A 52 10.68 -7.37 -0.58
CA VAL A 52 9.65 -6.32 -0.54
C VAL A 52 8.26 -6.92 -0.40
N ASN A 53 7.91 -7.90 -1.22
CA ASN A 53 6.59 -8.52 -1.18
C ASN A 53 6.33 -9.25 0.15
N GLY A 54 7.33 -10.00 0.65
CA GLY A 54 7.24 -10.71 1.92
C GLY A 54 7.08 -9.76 3.11
N ALA A 55 7.94 -8.73 3.20
CA ALA A 55 7.88 -7.74 4.26
C ALA A 55 6.57 -6.95 4.23
N THR A 56 6.12 -6.53 3.05
CA THR A 56 4.86 -5.80 2.87
C THR A 56 3.67 -6.64 3.33
N ASN A 57 3.59 -7.92 2.94
CA ASN A 57 2.53 -8.81 3.39
C ASN A 57 2.51 -8.99 4.92
N ALA A 58 3.68 -9.19 5.53
CA ALA A 58 3.80 -9.31 6.98
C ALA A 58 3.38 -8.01 7.69
N SER A 59 3.79 -6.84 7.18
CA SER A 59 3.42 -5.53 7.73
C SER A 59 1.93 -5.27 7.63
N VAL A 60 1.32 -5.51 6.46
CA VAL A 60 -0.12 -5.36 6.27
C VAL A 60 -0.89 -6.25 7.23
N LYS A 61 -0.52 -7.53 7.34
CA LYS A 61 -1.19 -8.46 8.25
C LYS A 61 -1.08 -8.01 9.70
N THR A 62 0.10 -7.59 10.13
CA THR A 62 0.36 -7.13 11.50
C THR A 62 -0.50 -5.90 11.83
N LEU A 63 -0.59 -4.94 10.91
CA LEU A 63 -1.41 -3.74 11.08
C LEU A 63 -2.92 -4.06 11.07
N ILE A 64 -3.37 -5.03 10.27
CA ILE A 64 -4.75 -5.53 10.29
C ILE A 64 -5.06 -6.18 11.64
N ASP A 65 -4.18 -7.06 12.15
CA ASP A 65 -4.39 -7.74 13.42
C ASP A 65 -4.37 -6.78 14.62
N ALA A 66 -3.52 -5.75 14.57
CA ALA A 66 -3.51 -4.66 15.54
C ALA A 66 -4.77 -3.76 15.45
N GLY A 67 -5.58 -3.92 14.40
CA GLY A 67 -6.81 -3.15 14.17
C GLY A 67 -6.55 -1.71 13.73
N VAL A 68 -5.36 -1.41 13.18
CA VAL A 68 -4.97 -0.06 12.76
C VAL A 68 -5.96 0.51 11.77
N PHE A 69 -6.22 -0.17 10.65
CA PHE A 69 -7.10 0.35 9.60
C PHE A 69 -8.55 0.56 10.07
N THR A 70 -9.10 -0.40 10.82
CA THR A 70 -10.49 -0.31 11.32
C THR A 70 -10.66 0.81 12.32
N LYS A 71 -9.74 0.94 13.28
CA LYS A 71 -9.81 1.99 14.31
C LYS A 71 -9.52 3.36 13.72
N TRP A 72 -8.58 3.45 12.79
CA TRP A 72 -8.23 4.69 12.10
C TRP A 72 -9.39 5.22 11.27
N ALA A 73 -10.10 4.34 10.54
CA ALA A 73 -11.31 4.72 9.81
C ALA A 73 -12.45 5.14 10.75
N ALA A 74 -12.60 4.50 11.92
CA ALA A 74 -13.59 4.91 12.92
C ALA A 74 -13.36 6.34 13.45
N CYS A 75 -12.11 6.82 13.40
CA CYS A 75 -11.76 8.22 13.68
C CYS A 75 -11.88 9.16 12.47
N GLY A 76 -12.57 8.75 11.40
CA GLY A 76 -12.76 9.55 10.19
C GLY A 76 -11.60 9.54 9.21
N GLY A 77 -10.56 8.71 9.42
CA GLY A 77 -9.47 8.54 8.46
C GLY A 77 -8.58 9.77 8.26
N SER A 78 -8.54 10.70 9.23
CA SER A 78 -7.67 11.88 9.20
C SER A 78 -6.19 11.48 9.19
N PRO A 79 -5.26 12.36 8.76
CA PRO A 79 -3.83 12.13 8.96
C PRO A 79 -3.52 11.80 10.42
N LYS A 80 -2.62 10.84 10.66
CA LYS A 80 -2.20 10.40 12.00
C LYS A 80 -0.71 10.09 12.07
N THR A 81 -0.11 10.44 13.20
CA THR A 81 1.24 10.06 13.57
C THR A 81 1.31 8.59 14.04
N CYS A 82 2.49 8.00 14.02
CA CYS A 82 2.71 6.67 14.62
C CYS A 82 2.34 6.63 16.11
N ALA A 83 2.60 7.72 16.84
CA ALA A 83 2.24 7.83 18.25
C ALA A 83 0.72 7.78 18.46
N GLU A 84 -0.05 8.54 17.68
CA GLU A 84 -1.52 8.49 17.75
C GLU A 84 -2.08 7.12 17.34
N LEU A 85 -1.49 6.47 16.35
CA LEU A 85 -1.88 5.11 15.95
C LEU A 85 -1.53 4.07 17.03
N SER A 86 -0.40 4.25 17.71
CA SER A 86 0.01 3.45 18.88
C SER A 86 -1.00 3.58 20.01
N GLU A 87 -1.36 4.80 20.40
CA GLU A 87 -2.37 5.06 21.43
C GLU A 87 -3.73 4.47 21.06
N LEU A 88 -4.14 4.61 19.80
CA LEU A 88 -5.42 4.11 19.31
C LEU A 88 -5.49 2.57 19.33
N THR A 89 -4.39 1.91 18.99
CA THR A 89 -4.37 0.45 18.85
C THR A 89 -3.94 -0.28 20.11
N GLY A 90 -3.10 0.35 20.94
CA GLY A 90 -2.37 -0.27 22.05
C GLY A 90 -1.12 -1.04 21.59
N ALA A 91 -0.77 -0.99 20.30
CA ALA A 91 0.41 -1.65 19.76
C ALA A 91 1.65 -0.75 19.94
N ASP A 92 2.83 -1.36 20.02
CA ASP A 92 4.10 -0.64 20.18
C ASP A 92 4.35 0.38 19.04
N GLU A 93 4.76 1.61 19.41
CA GLU A 93 4.97 2.69 18.43
C GLU A 93 6.09 2.36 17.44
N LEU A 94 7.19 1.76 17.92
CA LEU A 94 8.31 1.41 17.06
C LEU A 94 7.92 0.32 16.05
N LEU A 95 7.10 -0.64 16.48
CA LEU A 95 6.50 -1.63 15.59
C LEU A 95 5.64 -0.95 14.52
N ILE A 96 4.70 -0.07 14.90
CA ILE A 96 3.86 0.66 13.95
C ILE A 96 4.71 1.45 12.96
N LYS A 97 5.71 2.19 13.44
CA LYS A 97 6.62 2.99 12.62
C LYS A 97 7.30 2.15 11.55
N ARG A 98 7.84 0.98 11.93
CA ARG A 98 8.50 0.06 10.99
C ARG A 98 7.53 -0.49 9.96
N MET A 99 6.33 -0.89 10.37
CA MET A 99 5.33 -1.45 9.47
C MET A 99 4.77 -0.38 8.51
N MET A 100 4.47 0.82 9.02
CA MET A 100 3.95 1.94 8.24
C MET A 100 4.95 2.42 7.18
N ARG A 101 6.24 2.53 7.52
CA ARG A 101 7.29 2.88 6.55
C ARG A 101 7.47 1.82 5.45
N GLN A 102 7.32 0.54 5.79
CA GLN A 102 7.38 -0.52 4.78
C GLN A 102 6.23 -0.39 3.77
N ILE A 103 5.00 -0.18 4.25
CA ILE A 103 3.83 -0.09 3.38
C ILE A 103 3.70 1.29 2.69
N SER A 104 4.28 2.35 3.24
CA SER A 104 4.36 3.66 2.59
C SER A 104 5.30 3.64 1.40
N GLY A 105 6.43 2.95 1.50
CA GLY A 105 7.35 2.70 0.39
C GLY A 105 6.74 1.92 -0.77
N GLN A 106 5.61 1.24 -0.54
CA GLN A 106 4.82 0.54 -1.57
C GLN A 106 3.56 1.30 -2.01
N HIS A 107 3.44 2.58 -1.63
CA HIS A 107 2.29 3.44 -1.94
C HIS A 107 0.93 2.92 -1.43
N LEU A 108 0.94 2.02 -0.44
CA LEU A 108 -0.29 1.50 0.19
C LEU A 108 -0.85 2.47 1.23
N VAL A 109 0.01 3.34 1.78
CA VAL A 109 -0.34 4.52 2.59
C VAL A 109 0.55 5.67 2.16
N ILE A 110 0.11 6.90 2.42
CA ILE A 110 0.84 8.09 2.00
C ILE A 110 1.50 8.71 3.22
N GLU A 111 2.82 8.83 3.23
CA GLU A 111 3.56 9.56 4.26
C GLU A 111 3.61 11.05 3.89
N THR A 112 3.02 11.90 4.73
CA THR A 112 2.93 13.36 4.47
C THR A 112 3.97 14.16 5.23
N ALA A 113 4.46 13.63 6.35
CA ALA A 113 5.52 14.18 7.17
C ALA A 113 6.19 13.05 7.96
N GLU A 114 7.27 13.33 8.67
CA GLU A 114 7.94 12.33 9.50
C GLU A 114 6.94 11.61 10.41
N ASP A 115 6.89 10.29 10.27
CA ASP A 115 6.03 9.39 11.03
C ASP A 115 4.52 9.72 10.96
N THR A 116 4.09 10.51 9.97
CA THR A 116 2.70 10.96 9.77
C THR A 116 2.15 10.45 8.45
N PHE A 117 1.02 9.74 8.53
CA PHE A 117 0.46 9.02 7.40
C PHE A 117 -0.99 9.40 7.12
N VAL A 118 -1.40 9.20 5.87
CA VAL A 118 -2.77 9.35 5.35
C VAL A 118 -3.19 8.03 4.70
N PRO A 119 -4.44 7.56 4.94
CA PRO A 119 -4.93 6.35 4.30
C PRO A 119 -5.08 6.57 2.79
N SER A 120 -4.55 5.63 1.99
CA SER A 120 -4.89 5.54 0.57
C SER A 120 -6.31 4.99 0.38
N THR A 121 -6.82 4.99 -0.85
CA THR A 121 -8.07 4.31 -1.21
C THR A 121 -8.03 2.82 -0.87
N TRP A 122 -6.86 2.18 -1.01
CA TRP A 122 -6.64 0.79 -0.63
C TRP A 122 -6.71 0.60 0.88
N ALA A 123 -6.06 1.45 1.68
CA ALA A 123 -6.09 1.36 3.14
C ALA A 123 -7.49 1.63 3.70
N ALA A 124 -8.25 2.55 3.08
CA ALA A 124 -9.64 2.81 3.41
C ALA A 124 -10.54 1.60 3.11
N ALA A 125 -10.31 0.88 2.00
CA ALA A 125 -11.06 -0.33 1.66
C ALA A 125 -10.87 -1.45 2.71
N LEU A 126 -9.67 -1.57 3.29
CA LEU A 126 -9.41 -2.55 4.37
C LEU A 126 -10.24 -2.32 5.63
N ALA A 127 -10.68 -1.08 5.87
CA ALA A 127 -11.56 -0.78 7.00
C ALA A 127 -13.03 -1.13 6.72
N GLY A 128 -13.46 -1.10 5.46
CA GLY A 128 -14.84 -1.34 5.03
C GLY A 128 -15.20 -2.80 4.79
N GLU A 129 -14.23 -3.68 4.48
CA GLU A 129 -14.52 -5.04 4.04
C GLU A 129 -14.08 -6.14 5.01
N SER A 130 -15.05 -6.68 5.75
CA SER A 130 -14.94 -7.93 6.50
C SER A 130 -14.54 -9.14 5.62
N ARG A 131 -14.74 -9.08 4.29
CA ARG A 131 -14.44 -10.20 3.35
C ARG A 131 -12.98 -10.26 2.86
N ILE A 132 -12.31 -9.14 2.60
CA ILE A 132 -10.86 -9.13 2.27
C ILE A 132 -10.06 -9.63 3.47
N VAL A 133 -10.42 -9.17 4.67
CA VAL A 133 -9.83 -9.65 5.93
C VAL A 133 -10.09 -11.14 6.11
N CYS A 134 -11.29 -11.65 5.79
CA CYS A 134 -11.57 -13.09 5.84
C CYS A 134 -10.74 -13.92 4.85
N GLY A 135 -10.56 -13.45 3.61
CA GLY A 135 -9.75 -14.12 2.59
C GLY A 135 -8.26 -14.19 2.94
N ILE A 136 -7.68 -13.06 3.34
CA ILE A 136 -6.27 -12.98 3.78
C ILE A 136 -6.05 -13.77 5.07
N ARG A 137 -7.00 -13.71 6.02
CA ARG A 137 -6.94 -14.45 7.29
C ARG A 137 -7.23 -15.95 7.12
N GLY A 138 -7.92 -16.35 6.06
CA GLY A 138 -8.09 -17.74 5.63
C GLY A 138 -6.80 -18.32 5.05
N ILE A 139 -6.15 -17.59 4.13
CA ILE A 139 -4.87 -17.99 3.53
C ILE A 139 -3.75 -18.07 4.58
N LEU A 140 -3.71 -17.15 5.54
CA LEU A 140 -2.68 -17.10 6.59
C LEU A 140 -2.94 -18.02 7.78
N ARG A 141 -4.10 -18.68 7.87
CA ARG A 141 -4.38 -19.73 8.88
C ARG A 141 -4.17 -21.14 8.35
N SER A 142 -4.04 -21.31 7.03
CA SER A 142 -3.79 -22.60 6.37
C SER A 142 -2.32 -22.89 6.08
N ALA A 143 -1.42 -21.98 6.44
CA ALA A 143 0.03 -22.14 6.43
C ALA A 143 0.55 -22.25 7.86
#